data_AF-A0AA48R146-F1
#
_entry.id   AF-A0AA48R146-F1
#
_cell.length_a   1.000
_cell.length_b   1.000
_cell.length_c   1.000
_cell.angle_alpha   90.00
_cell.angle_beta   90.00
_cell.angle_gamma   90.00
#
_symmetry.space_group_name_H-M   'P 1'
#
loop_
_entity.id
_entity.type
_entity.pdbx_description
1 polymer ?
#
loop_
_entity_poly.entity_id
_entity_poly.type
_entity_poly.pdbx_seq_one_letter_code
_entity_poly.pdbx_strand_id
1 'polypeptide(L)'
;MTKGRKTTLAERVQIVIHCIANDNNYKETSEKFEVSYQQVRNWVLKYEEKGLEGLEDRRGKRKPESELTEAERMKAEIELLKAKNKRLEIENELLKKLEEIERR
;
A
#
# COMPACT_ATOMS: atom_id res chain seq x y z
N MET A 1 -17.64 -1.65 -12.81
CA MET A 1 -17.31 -0.61 -11.81
C MET A 1 -16.93 0.65 -12.56
N THR A 2 -17.64 1.76 -12.33
CA THR A 2 -17.28 3.06 -12.90
C THR A 2 -15.94 3.50 -12.32
N LYS A 3 -15.00 3.93 -13.17
CA LYS A 3 -13.75 4.55 -12.72
C LYS A 3 -14.13 5.83 -11.97
N GLY A 4 -13.96 5.84 -10.65
CA GLY A 4 -14.18 7.04 -9.84
C GLY A 4 -13.23 8.16 -10.26
N ARG A 5 -13.67 9.41 -10.07
CA ARG A 5 -12.86 10.62 -10.26
C ARG A 5 -11.53 10.50 -9.50
N LYS A 6 -10.43 10.94 -10.12
CA LYS A 6 -9.14 11.05 -9.45
C LYS A 6 -9.19 12.25 -8.50
N THR A 7 -8.85 12.03 -7.24
CA THR A 7 -8.75 13.09 -6.23
C THR A 7 -7.34 13.21 -5.68
N THR A 8 -6.92 14.42 -5.38
CA THR A 8 -5.63 14.70 -4.74
C THR A 8 -5.73 14.55 -3.21
N LEU A 9 -4.59 14.46 -2.52
CA LEU A 9 -4.58 14.41 -1.05
C LEU A 9 -5.20 15.69 -0.45
N ALA A 10 -4.81 16.86 -0.96
CA ALA A 10 -5.34 18.15 -0.50
C ALA A 10 -6.86 18.23 -0.68
N GLU A 11 -7.38 17.75 -1.81
CA GLU A 11 -8.81 17.69 -2.08
C GLU A 11 -9.53 16.74 -1.10
N ARG A 12 -8.95 15.58 -0.78
CA ARG A 12 -9.52 14.67 0.23
C ARG A 12 -9.57 15.31 1.62
N VAL A 13 -8.54 16.06 1.99
CA VAL A 13 -8.51 16.80 3.27
C VAL A 13 -9.64 17.83 3.30
N GLN A 14 -9.82 18.60 2.23
CA GLN A 14 -10.93 19.55 2.13
C GLN A 14 -12.30 18.88 2.22
N ILE A 15 -12.48 17.75 1.53
CA ILE A 15 -13.71 16.95 1.56
C ILE A 15 -14.03 16.49 2.98
N VAL A 16 -13.04 15.95 3.70
CA VAL A 16 -13.21 15.45 5.07
C VAL A 16 -13.53 16.59 6.03
N ILE A 17 -12.78 17.69 5.98
CA ILE A 17 -13.05 18.89 6.80
C ILE A 17 -14.46 19.41 6.55
N HIS A 18 -14.88 19.47 5.27
CA HIS A 18 -16.22 19.89 4.92
C HIS A 18 -17.28 18.92 5.46
N CYS A 19 -17.06 17.62 5.38
CA CYS A 19 -18.02 16.64 5.88
C CYS A 19 -18.22 16.75 7.40
N ILE A 20 -17.12 16.85 8.15
CA ILE A 20 -17.14 16.98 9.61
C ILE A 20 -17.81 18.30 10.02
N ALA A 21 -17.55 19.39 9.30
CA ALA A 21 -18.17 20.69 9.57
C ALA A 21 -19.69 20.74 9.31
N ASN A 22 -20.22 19.84 8.49
CA ASN A 22 -21.65 19.71 8.23
C ASN A 22 -22.24 18.45 8.91
N ASP A 23 -21.88 18.21 10.18
CA ASP A 23 -22.44 17.12 10.99
C ASP A 23 -22.33 15.73 10.36
N ASN A 24 -21.23 15.46 9.66
CA ASN A 24 -20.98 14.21 8.92
C ASN A 24 -22.03 13.92 7.83
N ASN A 25 -22.55 14.95 7.17
CA ASN A 25 -23.45 14.79 6.03
C ASN A 25 -22.69 14.29 4.79
N TYR A 26 -22.52 12.97 4.71
CA TYR A 26 -21.83 12.29 3.61
C TYR A 26 -22.53 12.47 2.26
N LYS A 27 -23.87 12.55 2.25
CA LYS A 27 -24.65 12.67 1.02
C LYS A 27 -24.40 14.02 0.35
N GLU A 28 -24.61 15.10 1.08
CA GLU A 28 -24.38 16.46 0.58
C GLU A 28 -22.90 16.64 0.16
N THR A 29 -21.97 16.15 0.98
CA THR A 29 -20.54 16.23 0.66
C THR A 29 -20.22 15.45 -0.63
N SER A 30 -20.83 14.28 -0.83
CA SER A 30 -20.62 13.47 -2.04
C SER A 30 -21.12 14.18 -3.30
N GLU A 31 -22.28 14.84 -3.22
CA GLU A 31 -22.87 15.61 -4.31
C GLU A 31 -22.02 16.85 -4.61
N LYS A 32 -21.61 17.60 -3.58
CA LYS A 32 -20.83 18.83 -3.72
C LYS A 32 -19.47 18.62 -4.38
N PHE A 33 -18.78 17.55 -4.04
CA PHE A 33 -17.44 17.25 -4.53
C PHE A 33 -17.42 16.24 -5.68
N GLU A 34 -18.59 15.80 -6.15
CA GLU A 34 -18.75 14.82 -7.24
C GLU A 34 -17.94 13.53 -7.01
N VAL A 35 -17.93 13.07 -5.77
CA VAL A 35 -17.26 11.84 -5.33
C VAL A 35 -18.31 10.86 -4.81
N SER A 36 -18.01 9.57 -4.78
CA SER A 36 -19.00 8.63 -4.26
C SER A 36 -19.19 8.79 -2.76
N TYR A 37 -20.41 8.59 -2.28
CA TYR A 37 -20.75 8.52 -0.87
C TYR A 37 -19.78 7.64 -0.07
N GLN A 38 -19.48 6.45 -0.62
CA GLN A 38 -18.57 5.50 0.02
C GLN A 38 -17.14 6.04 0.12
N GLN A 39 -16.67 6.83 -0.84
CA GLN A 39 -15.36 7.48 -0.76
C GLN A 39 -15.32 8.51 0.37
N VAL A 40 -16.33 9.38 0.48
CA VAL A 40 -16.40 10.38 1.56
C VAL A 40 -16.39 9.69 2.92
N ARG A 41 -17.27 8.71 3.12
CA ARG A 41 -17.34 7.94 4.38
C ARG A 41 -16.01 7.27 4.72
N ASN A 42 -15.39 6.60 3.74
CA ASN A 42 -14.11 5.92 3.96
C ASN A 42 -12.97 6.91 4.28
N TRP A 43 -12.98 8.11 3.70
CA TRP A 43 -11.99 9.13 4.01
C TRP A 43 -12.17 9.69 5.42
N VAL A 44 -13.41 10.00 5.82
CA VAL A 44 -13.70 10.48 7.19
C VAL A 44 -13.25 9.46 8.23
N LEU A 45 -13.64 8.19 8.08
CA LEU A 45 -13.23 7.14 9.03
C LEU A 45 -11.71 6.97 9.12
N LYS A 46 -11.00 7.00 7.98
CA LYS A 46 -9.54 6.89 7.97
C LYS A 46 -8.87 8.11 8.60
N TYR A 47 -9.47 9.28 8.44
CA TYR A 47 -9.00 10.51 9.07
C TYR A 47 -9.20 10.49 10.58
N GLU A 48 -10.32 9.96 11.07
CA GLU A 48 -10.54 9.78 12.52
C GLU A 48 -9.56 8.75 13.12
N GLU A 49 -9.23 7.69 12.40
CA GLU A 49 -8.31 6.63 12.88
C GLU A 49 -6.82 7.06 12.83
N LYS A 50 -6.39 7.73 11.75
CA LYS A 50 -4.96 7.96 11.43
C LYS A 50 -4.63 9.39 11.01
N GLY A 51 -5.56 10.33 11.16
CA GLY A 51 -5.37 11.71 10.71
C GLY A 51 -5.07 11.82 9.22
N LEU A 52 -4.19 12.77 8.87
CA LEU A 52 -3.81 13.05 7.48
C LEU A 52 -3.18 11.84 6.78
N GLU A 53 -2.41 11.03 7.49
CA GLU A 53 -1.73 9.85 6.95
C GLU A 53 -2.73 8.79 6.46
N GLY A 54 -3.91 8.73 7.09
CA GLY A 54 -5.01 7.86 6.67
C GLY A 54 -5.57 8.20 5.29
N LEU A 55 -5.40 9.44 4.82
CA LEU A 55 -5.93 9.91 3.53
C LEU A 55 -4.97 9.67 2.35
N GLU A 56 -3.72 9.32 2.64
CA GLU A 56 -2.72 9.01 1.62
C GLU A 56 -3.04 7.71 0.87
N ASP A 57 -2.87 7.74 -0.47
CA ASP A 57 -2.95 6.52 -1.26
C ASP A 57 -1.63 5.74 -1.18
N ARG A 58 -1.65 4.68 -0.36
CA ARG A 58 -0.54 3.74 -0.17
C ARG A 58 -0.71 2.42 -0.93
N ARG A 59 -1.67 2.31 -1.86
CA ARG A 59 -1.83 1.08 -2.66
C ARG A 59 -0.57 0.80 -3.48
N GLY A 60 -0.07 -0.42 -3.41
CA GLY A 60 1.17 -0.84 -4.08
C GLY A 60 2.46 -0.26 -3.49
N LYS A 61 2.39 0.51 -2.40
CA LYS A 61 3.55 1.05 -1.70
C LYS A 61 3.83 0.21 -0.46
N ARG A 62 5.11 -0.09 -0.22
CA ARG A 62 5.55 -0.78 1.01
C ARG A 62 5.39 0.18 2.20
N LYS A 63 5.07 -0.36 3.38
CA LYS A 63 5.11 0.42 4.62
C LYS A 63 6.53 0.98 4.81
N PRO A 64 6.69 2.21 5.31
CA PRO A 64 8.01 2.74 5.66
C PRO A 64 8.63 1.88 6.77
N GLU A 65 9.97 1.79 6.79
CA GLU A 65 10.67 0.94 7.76
C GLU A 65 10.44 1.32 9.22
N SER A 66 10.07 2.58 9.47
CA SER A 66 9.70 3.10 10.79
C SER A 66 8.38 2.56 11.32
N GLU A 67 7.47 2.13 10.43
CA GLU A 67 6.17 1.54 10.78
C GLU A 67 6.19 0.01 10.78
N LEU A 68 7.33 -0.62 10.42
CA LEU A 68 7.48 -2.07 10.45
C LEU A 68 7.69 -2.55 11.88
N THR A 69 6.86 -3.48 12.31
CA THR A 69 7.14 -4.26 13.52
C THR A 69 8.41 -5.09 13.33
N GLU A 70 9.07 -5.43 14.44
CA GLU A 70 10.27 -6.28 14.40
C GLU A 70 9.98 -7.63 13.70
N ALA A 71 8.81 -8.21 13.95
CA ALA A 71 8.36 -9.43 13.28
C ALA A 71 8.18 -9.27 11.76
N GLU A 72 7.62 -8.14 11.29
CA GLU A 72 7.50 -7.84 9.86
C GLU A 72 8.88 -7.66 9.20
N ARG A 73 9.82 -7.01 9.90
CA ARG A 73 11.21 -6.85 9.44
C ARG A 73 11.90 -8.19 9.28
N MET A 74 11.85 -9.03 10.31
CA MET A 74 12.43 -10.38 10.28
C MET A 74 11.81 -11.24 9.17
N LYS A 75 10.49 -11.20 9.00
CA LYS A 75 9.82 -11.96 7.93
C LYS A 75 10.30 -11.51 6.54
N ALA A 76 10.45 -10.21 6.33
CA ALA A 76 10.96 -9.70 5.05
C ALA A 76 12.42 -10.12 4.81
N GLU A 77 13.26 -10.13 5.84
CA GLU A 77 14.64 -10.60 5.76
C GLU A 77 14.72 -12.09 5.46
N ILE A 78 13.91 -12.92 6.12
CA ILE A 78 13.81 -14.36 5.85
C ILE A 78 13.46 -14.63 4.39
N GLU A 79 12.46 -13.92 3.84
CA GLU A 79 12.07 -14.11 2.44
C GLU A 79 13.16 -13.66 1.47
N LEU A 80 13.88 -12.57 1.78
CA LEU A 80 15.03 -12.13 1.00
C LEU A 80 16.16 -13.17 1.01
N LEU A 81 16.47 -13.72 2.18
CA LEU A 81 17.49 -14.75 2.36
C LEU A 81 17.12 -16.05 1.64
N LYS A 82 15.85 -16.47 1.70
CA LYS A 82 15.36 -17.64 0.94
C LYS A 82 15.51 -17.44 -0.57
N ALA A 83 15.16 -16.26 -1.08
CA ALA A 83 15.32 -15.95 -2.50
C ALA A 83 16.80 -15.99 -2.92
N LYS A 84 17.69 -15.46 -2.08
CA LYS A 84 19.15 -15.51 -2.32
C LYS A 84 19.68 -16.94 -2.29
N ASN A 85 19.28 -17.74 -1.30
CA ASN A 85 19.66 -19.14 -1.20
C ASN A 85 19.21 -19.93 -2.43
N LYS A 86 17.94 -19.77 -2.84
CA LYS A 86 17.43 -20.43 -4.05
C LYS A 86 18.22 -20.05 -5.30
N ARG A 87 18.63 -18.78 -5.43
CA ARG A 87 19.48 -18.33 -6.55
C ARG A 87 20.84 -19.02 -6.51
N LEU A 88 21.48 -19.08 -5.34
CA LEU A 88 22.78 -19.72 -5.15
C LEU A 88 22.72 -21.23 -5.37
N GLU A 89 21.63 -21.89 -4.96
CA GLU A 89 21.40 -23.31 -5.24
C GLU A 89 21.37 -23.58 -6.74
N ILE A 90 20.62 -22.77 -7.51
CA ILE A 90 20.57 -22.88 -8.97
C ILE A 90 21.94 -22.62 -9.60
N GLU A 91 22.67 -21.61 -9.13
CA GLU A 91 24.02 -21.29 -9.61
C GLU A 91 24.98 -22.45 -9.35
N ASN A 92 24.95 -23.03 -8.16
CA ASN A 92 25.74 -24.21 -7.81
C ASN A 92 25.37 -25.44 -8.66
N GLU A 93 24.09 -25.68 -8.90
CA GLU A 93 23.64 -26.77 -9.78
C GLU A 93 24.13 -26.58 -11.22
N LEU A 94 24.11 -25.34 -11.73
CA LEU A 94 24.61 -25.01 -13.06
C LEU A 94 26.12 -25.26 -13.16
N LEU A 95 26.89 -24.82 -12.17
CA LEU A 95 28.35 -25.04 -12.12
C LEU A 95 28.70 -26.52 -12.11
N LYS A 96 27.99 -27.34 -11.31
CA LYS A 96 28.20 -28.80 -11.29
C LYS A 96 27.98 -29.43 -12.67
N LYS A 97 26.93 -29.01 -13.39
CA LYS A 97 26.66 -29.50 -14.75
C LYS A 97 27.75 -29.10 -15.75
N LEU A 98 28.33 -27.91 -15.61
CA LEU A 98 29.44 -27.46 -16.46
C LEU A 98 30.70 -28.33 -16.24
N GLU A 99 31.08 -28.56 -14.98
CA GLU A 99 32.23 -29.43 -14.66
C GLU A 99 32.06 -30.87 -15.16
N GLU A 100 30.83 -31.39 -15.20
CA GLU A 100 30.53 -32.71 -15.76
C GLU A 100 30.71 -32.76 -17.28
N ILE A 101 30.37 -31.68 -17.98
CA ILE A 101 30.56 -31.55 -19.43
C ILE A 101 32.04 -31.42 -19.76
N GLU A 102 32.79 -30.59 -19.03
CA GLU A 102 34.23 -30.38 -19.26
C GLU A 102 35.08 -31.62 -18.96
N ARG A 103 34.59 -32.56 -18.14
CA ARG A 103 35.24 -33.84 -17.84
C ARG A 103 34.95 -34.96 -18.84
N ARG A 104 34.07 -34.75 -19.82
CA ARG A 104 33.76 -35.71 -20.90
C ARG A 104 34.61 -35.44 -22.14
#